data_AF-A0A0W0U8W8-F1
#
_entry.id   AF-A0A0W0U8W8-F1
#
_cell.length_a   1.000
_cell.length_b   1.000
_cell.length_c   1.000
_cell.angle_alpha   90.00
_cell.angle_beta   90.00
_cell.angle_gamma   90.00
#
_symmetry.space_group_name_H-M   'P 1'
#
loop_
_entity.id
_entity.type
_entity.pdbx_description
1 polymer ?
#
loop_
_entity_poly.entity_id
_entity_poly.type
_entity_poly.pdbx_seq_one_letter_code
_entity_poly.pdbx_strand_id
1 'polypeptide(L)'
;MFISRTEAYLYAIHTLKALARDGINAALVESAVREIRMAVENHEKDAEKVAIILVRISERVRKYSTRERLLATSEQIRHFKDERNALQKYENPLARHIESQIHITMLQNPTEAMMETVGFLSQKIILAIESVHSSDPKFGLQGPSNKFLLPSLKPSELGFGGFDVQPSREQIINILQANRPEDLARIMQIHFKFAQNVFRYYTFEGLAPVRPPIGKLREILRTTRFREHPEKFFEVIEPETASWIPDTLMYQSGLYKERGRLGIINVKSEADYKIQMGLMREEGGLFNEGIPCSSPGWAPDAKLQAPDLEAPCTRDLFENDAVYVSGPSGMTSLFLGQMECLANFSSLAEKQHYLAAITAYMVSGGFHSLHEVIGPAEYALGLVPGYEVSVPVAERLASPPNYHVFYAQLMSHDVQFQSVYQRAWQQIEHFFSSRYLPEEGMGPMPAFNPKTTVEQGIREFLDLKNRGNLIENLTFFRASPSQLHAQNYLQLLAQSQSAFESSLITCALFATSHGKELQRFIAKKFGFTDIDCAYNFFNDHVKYILGSEIYPHKPDSEKALSALIRYKLIPELNTLTRKRVELHPESIYSETLKMIKSIAAGRFDEHFSPPHLQNNRST
;
A
#
# COMPACT_ATOMS: atom_id res chain seq x y z
N MET A 1 6.20 14.40 -17.32
CA MET A 1 6.53 13.03 -17.76
C MET A 1 5.84 12.11 -16.78
N PHE A 2 5.05 11.14 -17.25
CA PHE A 2 4.26 10.26 -16.39
C PHE A 2 5.18 9.33 -15.59
N ILE A 3 4.74 8.90 -14.41
CA ILE A 3 5.49 7.98 -13.52
C ILE A 3 4.99 6.53 -13.68
N SER A 4 3.75 6.33 -14.16
CA SER A 4 3.17 4.99 -14.39
C SER A 4 2.25 4.95 -15.63
N ARG A 5 1.98 3.75 -16.16
CA ARG A 5 0.98 3.57 -17.24
C ARG A 5 -0.41 4.02 -16.80
N THR A 6 -0.79 3.65 -15.58
CA THR A 6 -2.06 4.04 -14.97
C THR A 6 -2.25 5.57 -14.94
N GLU A 7 -1.21 6.31 -14.56
CA GLU A 7 -1.23 7.78 -14.59
C GLU A 7 -1.41 8.32 -16.00
N ALA A 8 -0.66 7.77 -16.96
CA ALA A 8 -0.74 8.18 -18.36
C ALA A 8 -2.15 7.93 -18.96
N TYR A 9 -2.77 6.80 -18.63
CA TYR A 9 -4.11 6.45 -19.10
C TYR A 9 -5.21 7.27 -18.43
N LEU A 10 -5.08 7.57 -17.13
CA LEU A 10 -6.00 8.50 -16.45
C LEU A 10 -5.87 9.93 -16.97
N TYR A 11 -4.65 10.37 -17.31
CA TYR A 11 -4.44 11.65 -17.97
C TYR A 11 -5.10 11.70 -19.36
N ALA A 12 -5.05 10.60 -20.11
CA ALA A 12 -5.75 10.46 -21.39
C ALA A 12 -7.27 10.58 -21.21
N ILE A 13 -7.85 9.87 -20.23
CA ILE A 13 -9.29 9.98 -19.89
C ILE A 13 -9.65 11.43 -19.53
N HIS A 14 -8.87 12.08 -18.67
CA HIS A 14 -9.12 13.46 -18.29
C HIS A 14 -9.09 14.39 -19.52
N THR A 15 -8.08 14.24 -20.37
CA THR A 15 -7.92 15.04 -21.59
C THR A 15 -9.11 14.86 -22.53
N LEU A 16 -9.58 13.63 -22.72
CA LEU A 16 -10.77 13.32 -23.52
C LEU A 16 -12.04 13.95 -22.93
N LYS A 17 -12.26 13.87 -21.62
CA LYS A 17 -13.46 14.43 -20.99
C LYS A 17 -13.50 15.96 -21.04
N ALA A 18 -12.33 16.62 -21.02
CA ALA A 18 -12.25 18.06 -21.27
C ALA A 18 -12.77 18.43 -22.68
N LEU A 19 -12.68 17.53 -23.66
CA LEU A 19 -13.16 17.75 -25.03
C LEU A 19 -14.68 17.80 -25.15
N ALA A 20 -15.40 17.08 -24.29
CA ALA A 20 -16.87 17.09 -24.31
C ALA A 20 -17.41 18.51 -24.06
N ARG A 21 -16.64 19.35 -23.36
CA ARG A 21 -16.95 20.78 -23.12
C ARG A 21 -16.67 21.66 -24.35
N ASP A 22 -15.84 21.20 -25.28
CA ASP A 22 -15.45 21.89 -26.51
C ASP A 22 -16.42 21.60 -27.70
N GLY A 23 -17.59 21.02 -27.44
CA GLY A 23 -18.63 20.78 -28.46
C GLY A 23 -18.40 19.57 -29.36
N ILE A 24 -17.49 18.66 -28.98
CA ILE A 24 -17.29 17.38 -29.66
C ILE A 24 -18.45 16.43 -29.34
N ASN A 25 -18.77 15.52 -30.28
CA ASN A 25 -19.79 14.48 -30.06
C ASN A 25 -19.51 13.70 -28.77
N ALA A 26 -20.37 13.90 -27.77
CA ALA A 26 -20.23 13.31 -26.44
C ALA A 26 -20.21 11.77 -26.49
N ALA A 27 -21.01 11.15 -27.36
CA ALA A 27 -21.07 9.69 -27.47
C ALA A 27 -19.73 9.10 -27.97
N LEU A 28 -19.05 9.81 -28.86
CA LEU A 28 -17.73 9.42 -29.33
C LEU A 28 -16.67 9.52 -28.22
N VAL A 29 -16.68 10.61 -27.46
CA VAL A 29 -15.78 10.81 -26.32
C VAL A 29 -16.02 9.74 -25.25
N GLU A 30 -17.27 9.48 -24.90
CA GLU A 30 -17.63 8.45 -23.92
C GLU A 30 -17.20 7.04 -24.35
N SER A 31 -17.31 6.71 -25.65
CA SER A 31 -16.78 5.42 -26.14
C SER A 31 -15.26 5.32 -25.97
N ALA A 32 -14.52 6.36 -26.33
CA ALA A 32 -13.07 6.38 -26.17
C ALA A 32 -12.65 6.32 -24.68
N VAL A 33 -13.33 7.07 -23.82
CA VAL A 33 -13.11 7.02 -22.37
C VAL A 33 -13.36 5.61 -21.84
N ARG A 34 -14.45 4.95 -22.27
CA ARG A 34 -14.75 3.57 -21.88
C ARG A 34 -13.65 2.60 -22.32
N GLU A 35 -13.15 2.71 -23.55
CA GLU A 35 -12.06 1.86 -24.06
C GLU A 35 -10.77 2.05 -23.24
N ILE A 36 -10.44 3.27 -22.84
CA ILE A 36 -9.26 3.52 -22.00
C ILE A 36 -9.47 3.07 -20.55
N ARG A 37 -10.69 3.19 -19.99
CA ARG A 37 -11.02 2.60 -18.68
C ARG A 37 -10.81 1.09 -18.67
N MET A 38 -11.25 0.40 -19.73
CA MET A 38 -10.99 -1.02 -19.91
C MET A 38 -9.48 -1.33 -19.96
N ALA A 39 -8.68 -0.49 -20.61
CA ALA A 39 -7.23 -0.64 -20.65
C ALA A 39 -6.58 -0.48 -19.25
N VAL A 40 -7.10 0.45 -18.43
CA VAL A 40 -6.67 0.59 -17.02
C VAL A 40 -7.01 -0.65 -16.21
N GLU A 41 -8.24 -1.16 -16.32
CA GLU A 41 -8.72 -2.34 -15.59
C GLU A 41 -8.04 -3.63 -16.04
N ASN A 42 -7.63 -3.71 -17.30
CA ASN A 42 -6.93 -4.86 -17.84
C ASN A 42 -5.41 -4.75 -17.75
N HIS A 43 -4.92 -3.74 -17.03
CA HIS A 43 -3.48 -3.53 -16.85
C HIS A 43 -2.71 -3.56 -18.19
N GLU A 44 -3.29 -2.95 -19.23
CA GLU A 44 -2.79 -3.02 -20.59
C GLU A 44 -1.34 -2.55 -20.66
N LYS A 45 -0.49 -3.39 -21.26
CA LYS A 45 0.95 -3.13 -21.39
C LYS A 45 1.28 -2.44 -22.69
N ASP A 46 0.50 -2.68 -23.73
CA ASP A 46 0.70 -2.08 -25.03
C ASP A 46 0.15 -0.64 -25.05
N ALA A 47 1.02 0.32 -24.73
CA ALA A 47 0.71 1.74 -24.73
C ALA A 47 0.26 2.25 -26.11
N GLU A 48 0.61 1.56 -27.21
CA GLU A 48 0.18 1.93 -28.56
C GLU A 48 -1.34 1.83 -28.70
N LYS A 49 -1.98 0.83 -28.07
CA LYS A 49 -3.44 0.68 -28.11
C LYS A 49 -4.16 1.92 -27.58
N VAL A 50 -3.66 2.50 -26.49
CA VAL A 50 -4.23 3.72 -25.90
C VAL A 50 -3.87 4.96 -26.74
N ALA A 51 -2.64 5.05 -27.23
CA ALA A 51 -2.20 6.13 -28.10
C ALA A 51 -3.07 6.25 -29.37
N ILE A 52 -3.35 5.12 -30.04
CA ILE A 52 -4.19 5.05 -31.24
C ILE A 52 -5.60 5.58 -30.98
N ILE A 53 -6.18 5.33 -29.80
CA ILE A 53 -7.51 5.87 -29.44
C ILE A 53 -7.48 7.41 -29.49
N LEU A 54 -6.45 8.02 -28.93
CA LEU A 54 -6.30 9.49 -28.94
C LEU A 54 -6.08 10.04 -30.35
N VAL A 55 -5.28 9.37 -31.18
CA VAL A 55 -5.06 9.75 -32.60
C VAL A 55 -6.39 9.75 -33.36
N ARG A 56 -7.18 8.66 -33.25
CA ARG A 56 -8.49 8.54 -33.92
C ARG A 56 -9.47 9.64 -33.53
N ILE A 57 -9.47 10.04 -32.25
CA ILE A 57 -10.30 11.16 -31.79
C ILE A 57 -9.79 12.49 -32.35
N SER A 58 -8.47 12.68 -32.39
CA SER A 58 -7.82 13.90 -32.91
C SER A 58 -8.21 14.21 -34.36
N GLU A 59 -8.38 13.19 -35.21
CA GLU A 59 -8.80 13.32 -36.61
C GLU A 59 -10.21 13.89 -36.76
N ARG A 60 -11.05 13.74 -35.73
CA ARG A 60 -12.43 14.22 -35.70
C ARG A 60 -12.57 15.57 -35.00
N VAL A 61 -11.48 16.12 -34.46
CA VAL A 61 -11.44 17.40 -33.76
C VAL A 61 -11.10 18.52 -34.75
N ARG A 62 -12.00 19.51 -34.87
CA ARG A 62 -11.78 20.68 -35.76
C ARG A 62 -10.83 21.72 -35.18
N LYS A 63 -10.86 21.91 -33.85
CA LYS A 63 -10.07 22.93 -33.15
C LYS A 63 -8.60 22.50 -33.09
N TYR A 64 -7.73 23.27 -33.74
CA TYR A 64 -6.31 22.94 -33.90
C TYR A 64 -5.59 22.69 -32.56
N SER A 65 -5.73 23.59 -31.59
CA SER A 65 -5.11 23.45 -30.25
C SER A 65 -5.52 22.18 -29.53
N THR A 66 -6.77 21.77 -29.69
CA THR A 66 -7.34 20.58 -29.07
C THR A 66 -6.81 19.32 -29.74
N ARG A 67 -6.69 19.33 -31.08
CA ARG A 67 -6.06 18.27 -31.85
C ARG A 67 -4.59 18.10 -31.47
N GLU A 68 -3.83 19.18 -31.39
CA GLU A 68 -2.42 19.15 -30.96
C GLU A 68 -2.27 18.57 -29.55
N ARG A 69 -3.13 18.96 -28.60
CA ARG A 69 -3.09 18.41 -27.24
C ARG A 69 -3.29 16.89 -27.23
N LEU A 70 -4.20 16.35 -28.04
CA LEU A 70 -4.43 14.91 -28.13
C LEU A 70 -3.24 14.18 -28.76
N LEU A 71 -2.68 14.72 -29.84
CA LEU A 71 -1.49 14.15 -30.48
C LEU A 71 -0.27 14.19 -29.55
N ALA A 72 -0.06 15.31 -28.86
CA ALA A 72 1.01 15.42 -27.86
C ALA A 72 0.84 14.42 -26.70
N THR A 73 -0.39 14.23 -26.21
CA THR A 73 -0.69 13.24 -25.17
C THR A 73 -0.43 11.81 -25.70
N SER A 74 -0.83 11.51 -26.94
CA SER A 74 -0.56 10.24 -27.61
C SER A 74 0.93 9.94 -27.70
N GLU A 75 1.75 10.89 -28.16
CA GLU A 75 3.21 10.69 -28.25
C GLU A 75 3.85 10.50 -26.87
N GLN A 76 3.39 11.23 -25.85
CA GLN A 76 3.86 11.03 -24.47
C GLN A 76 3.55 9.63 -23.94
N ILE A 77 2.38 9.08 -24.27
CA ILE A 77 1.99 7.71 -23.90
C ILE A 77 2.83 6.68 -24.65
N ARG A 78 2.98 6.84 -25.98
CA ARG A 78 3.77 5.93 -26.83
C ARG A 78 5.22 5.83 -26.38
N HIS A 79 5.80 6.94 -25.94
CA HIS A 79 7.19 7.01 -25.51
C HIS A 79 7.36 6.87 -24.00
N PHE A 80 6.30 6.56 -23.25
CA PHE A 80 6.40 6.31 -21.82
C PHE A 80 7.31 5.10 -21.55
N LYS A 81 8.27 5.29 -20.64
CA LYS A 81 9.10 4.23 -20.10
C LYS A 81 8.90 4.20 -18.60
N ASP A 82 8.58 3.02 -18.09
CA ASP A 82 8.45 2.82 -16.67
C ASP A 82 9.83 2.69 -16.03
N GLU A 83 10.29 3.78 -15.40
CA GLU A 83 11.60 3.86 -14.74
C GLU A 83 11.54 3.45 -13.26
N ARG A 84 10.36 3.06 -12.75
CA ARG A 84 10.19 2.65 -11.35
C ARG A 84 10.93 1.35 -11.07
N ASN A 85 11.54 1.27 -9.89
CA ASN A 85 12.05 0.01 -9.34
C ASN A 85 10.90 -0.88 -8.81
N ALA A 86 11.21 -2.13 -8.45
CA ALA A 86 10.23 -3.11 -7.97
C ALA A 86 9.42 -2.60 -6.77
N LEU A 87 10.08 -1.98 -5.78
CA LEU A 87 9.40 -1.42 -4.61
C LEU A 87 8.44 -0.30 -5.00
N GLN A 88 8.87 0.63 -5.86
CA GLN A 88 8.03 1.72 -6.36
C GLN A 88 6.81 1.24 -7.15
N LYS A 89 6.96 0.15 -7.91
CA LYS A 89 5.82 -0.50 -8.60
C LYS A 89 4.86 -1.13 -7.61
N TYR A 90 5.37 -1.90 -6.64
CA TYR A 90 4.59 -2.53 -5.59
C TYR A 90 3.79 -1.51 -4.74
N GLU A 91 4.40 -0.38 -4.40
CA GLU A 91 3.79 0.63 -3.55
C GLU A 91 2.83 1.58 -4.26
N ASN A 92 2.78 1.53 -5.60
CA ASN A 92 2.07 2.48 -6.46
C ASN A 92 0.72 2.95 -5.85
N PRO A 93 0.67 4.19 -5.28
CA PRO A 93 -0.49 4.66 -4.56
C PRO A 93 -1.69 4.88 -5.48
N LEU A 94 -1.46 5.22 -6.75
CA LEU A 94 -2.53 5.44 -7.71
C LEU A 94 -3.25 4.14 -8.06
N ALA A 95 -2.49 3.06 -8.33
CA ALA A 95 -3.07 1.74 -8.60
C ALA A 95 -3.87 1.23 -7.41
N ARG A 96 -3.32 1.35 -6.20
CA ARG A 96 -3.99 0.98 -4.94
C ARG A 96 -5.29 1.77 -4.73
N HIS A 97 -5.29 3.08 -4.99
CA HIS A 97 -6.48 3.92 -4.87
C HIS A 97 -7.58 3.49 -5.85
N ILE A 98 -7.23 3.29 -7.14
CA ILE A 98 -8.19 2.89 -8.17
C ILE A 98 -8.84 1.56 -7.83
N GLU A 99 -8.04 0.54 -7.49
CA GLU A 99 -8.56 -0.79 -7.17
C GLU A 99 -9.44 -0.75 -5.91
N SER A 100 -9.05 0.04 -4.91
CA SER A 100 -9.85 0.25 -3.69
C SER A 100 -11.18 0.92 -3.99
N GLN A 101 -11.21 1.97 -4.82
CA GLN A 101 -12.37 2.83 -4.96
C GLN A 101 -13.58 2.08 -5.52
N ILE A 102 -13.40 1.20 -6.51
CA ILE A 102 -14.50 0.40 -7.07
C ILE A 102 -15.15 -0.47 -6.00
N HIS A 103 -14.34 -1.14 -5.19
CA HIS A 103 -14.82 -2.09 -4.18
C HIS A 103 -15.41 -1.39 -2.96
N ILE A 104 -14.85 -0.24 -2.57
CA ILE A 104 -15.41 0.61 -1.51
C ILE A 104 -16.79 1.10 -1.92
N THR A 105 -16.94 1.61 -3.14
CA THR A 105 -18.24 2.10 -3.63
C THR A 105 -19.27 0.98 -3.69
N MET A 106 -18.85 -0.22 -4.09
CA MET A 106 -19.67 -1.43 -4.10
C MET A 106 -20.05 -1.91 -2.69
N LEU A 107 -19.14 -1.84 -1.71
CA LEU A 107 -19.45 -2.18 -0.33
C LEU A 107 -20.43 -1.19 0.32
N GLN A 108 -20.27 0.11 0.03
CA GLN A 108 -21.15 1.16 0.56
C GLN A 108 -22.52 1.21 -0.13
N ASN A 109 -22.61 0.66 -1.35
CA ASN A 109 -23.82 0.66 -2.16
C ASN A 109 -23.97 -0.71 -2.86
N PRO A 110 -24.12 -1.81 -2.09
CA PRO A 110 -24.25 -3.12 -2.69
C PRO A 110 -25.57 -3.19 -3.47
N THR A 111 -25.56 -3.94 -4.57
CA THR A 111 -26.74 -4.12 -5.39
C THR A 111 -27.74 -5.05 -4.72
N GLU A 112 -29.00 -4.98 -5.14
CA GLU A 112 -30.03 -5.92 -4.69
C GLU A 112 -29.62 -7.37 -4.93
N ALA A 113 -29.10 -7.69 -6.12
CA ALA A 113 -28.70 -9.05 -6.47
C ALA A 113 -27.52 -9.57 -5.61
N MET A 114 -26.58 -8.69 -5.25
CA MET A 114 -25.54 -9.01 -4.26
C MET A 114 -26.18 -9.32 -2.90
N MET A 115 -27.08 -8.46 -2.42
CA MET A 115 -27.71 -8.65 -1.12
C MET A 115 -28.64 -9.87 -1.08
N GLU A 116 -29.30 -10.22 -2.18
CA GLU A 116 -30.12 -11.43 -2.29
C GLU A 116 -29.29 -12.71 -2.12
N THR A 117 -28.15 -12.79 -2.80
CA THR A 117 -27.27 -13.96 -2.71
C THR A 117 -26.59 -14.05 -1.35
N VAL A 118 -26.17 -12.92 -0.77
CA VAL A 118 -25.70 -12.84 0.62
C VAL A 118 -26.80 -13.30 1.59
N GLY A 119 -28.01 -12.77 1.46
CA GLY A 119 -29.16 -13.11 2.31
C GLY A 119 -29.56 -14.58 2.22
N PHE A 120 -29.50 -15.18 1.03
CA PHE A 120 -29.74 -16.60 0.85
C PHE A 120 -28.74 -17.43 1.65
N LEU A 121 -27.45 -17.12 1.56
CA LEU A 121 -26.42 -17.82 2.33
C LEU A 121 -26.54 -17.53 3.83
N SER A 122 -26.86 -16.29 4.23
CA SER A 122 -27.17 -15.90 5.62
C SER A 122 -28.24 -16.81 6.23
N GLN A 123 -29.32 -17.09 5.50
CA GLN A 123 -30.37 -18.02 5.95
C GLN A 123 -29.84 -19.44 6.19
N LYS A 124 -28.96 -19.94 5.31
CA LYS A 124 -28.34 -21.26 5.50
C LYS A 124 -27.43 -21.29 6.73
N ILE A 125 -26.70 -20.22 6.97
CA ILE A 125 -25.86 -20.05 8.16
C ILE A 125 -26.72 -20.00 9.43
N ILE A 126 -27.86 -19.31 9.43
CA ILE A 126 -28.80 -19.28 10.57
C ILE A 126 -29.28 -20.70 10.90
N LEU A 127 -29.76 -21.44 9.90
CA LEU A 127 -30.22 -22.82 10.08
C LEU A 127 -29.09 -23.72 10.62
N ALA A 128 -27.87 -23.53 10.14
CA ALA A 128 -26.70 -24.24 10.64
C ALA A 128 -26.39 -23.93 12.11
N ILE A 129 -26.43 -22.65 12.49
CA ILE A 129 -26.22 -22.20 13.88
C ILE A 129 -27.29 -22.81 14.80
N GLU A 130 -28.55 -22.80 14.38
CA GLU A 130 -29.66 -23.39 15.12
C GLU A 130 -29.50 -24.91 15.28
N SER A 131 -29.17 -25.61 14.19
CA SER A 131 -28.92 -27.06 14.21
C SER A 131 -27.81 -27.45 15.18
N VAL A 132 -26.67 -26.75 15.14
CA VAL A 132 -25.54 -27.01 16.04
C VAL A 132 -25.97 -26.78 17.49
N HIS A 133 -26.65 -25.67 17.77
CA HIS A 133 -27.12 -25.37 19.13
C HIS A 133 -28.11 -26.40 19.67
N SER A 134 -29.00 -26.94 18.84
CA SER A 134 -29.91 -28.00 19.24
C SER A 134 -29.19 -29.32 19.56
N SER A 135 -28.16 -29.67 18.78
CA SER A 135 -27.37 -30.89 18.98
C SER A 135 -26.38 -30.79 20.14
N ASP A 136 -25.86 -29.59 20.40
CA ASP A 136 -24.96 -29.33 21.52
C ASP A 136 -25.19 -27.91 22.08
N PRO A 137 -26.05 -27.76 23.10
CA PRO A 137 -26.37 -26.46 23.67
C PRO A 137 -25.18 -25.71 24.26
N LYS A 138 -24.07 -26.42 24.56
CA LYS A 138 -22.85 -25.87 25.17
C LYS A 138 -21.70 -25.71 24.16
N PHE A 139 -21.78 -26.34 22.98
CA PHE A 139 -20.70 -26.37 22.01
C PHE A 139 -21.16 -25.75 20.69
N GLY A 140 -20.46 -24.70 20.26
CA GLY A 140 -20.78 -23.95 19.03
C GLY A 140 -20.84 -22.43 19.24
N LEU A 141 -21.04 -21.98 20.49
CA LEU A 141 -21.27 -20.55 20.77
C LEU A 141 -20.41 -19.98 21.90
N GLN A 142 -20.17 -20.68 23.02
CA GLN A 142 -19.23 -20.22 24.05
C GLN A 142 -18.49 -21.39 24.69
N GLY A 143 -17.16 -21.34 24.64
CA GLY A 143 -16.30 -22.29 25.35
C GLY A 143 -14.83 -21.86 25.30
N PRO A 144 -13.96 -22.44 26.15
CA PRO A 144 -12.57 -22.03 26.32
C PRO A 144 -11.62 -22.45 25.19
N SER A 145 -12.11 -23.06 24.09
CA SER A 145 -11.31 -23.37 22.91
C SER A 145 -11.48 -22.28 21.84
N ASN A 146 -10.41 -21.91 21.14
CA ASN A 146 -10.40 -20.90 20.06
C ASN A 146 -11.19 -21.33 18.79
N LYS A 147 -12.10 -22.29 18.88
CA LYS A 147 -12.82 -22.93 17.75
C LYS A 147 -14.32 -22.60 17.74
N PHE A 148 -14.74 -21.44 18.26
CA PHE A 148 -16.15 -21.07 18.38
C PHE A 148 -16.45 -19.75 17.67
N LEU A 149 -17.67 -19.64 17.11
CA LEU A 149 -18.11 -18.46 16.38
C LEU A 149 -18.08 -17.18 17.24
N LEU A 150 -18.74 -17.16 18.41
CA LEU A 150 -18.82 -15.93 19.22
C LEU A 150 -17.46 -15.46 19.77
N PRO A 151 -16.58 -16.32 20.32
CA PRO A 151 -15.24 -15.92 20.75
C PRO A 151 -14.36 -15.40 19.62
N SER A 152 -14.56 -15.87 18.38
CA SER A 152 -13.84 -15.40 17.20
C SER A 152 -14.34 -14.06 16.63
N LEU A 153 -15.46 -13.56 17.16
CA LEU A 153 -16.04 -12.25 16.85
C LEU A 153 -15.68 -11.18 17.90
N LYS A 154 -14.69 -11.47 18.76
CA LYS A 154 -14.20 -10.51 19.74
C LYS A 154 -13.55 -9.28 19.07
N PRO A 155 -13.54 -8.12 19.76
CA PRO A 155 -13.03 -6.85 19.20
C PRO A 155 -11.53 -6.86 18.82
N SER A 156 -10.76 -7.85 19.28
CA SER A 156 -9.30 -7.92 19.14
C SER A 156 -8.80 -8.76 17.95
N GLU A 157 -9.67 -9.14 17.00
CA GLU A 157 -9.27 -10.03 15.89
C GLU A 157 -9.55 -9.42 14.52
N LEU A 158 -8.58 -8.71 13.93
CA LEU A 158 -8.40 -8.45 12.47
C LEU A 158 -9.65 -8.04 11.65
N GLY A 159 -10.79 -7.72 12.26
CA GLY A 159 -12.09 -7.97 11.64
C GLY A 159 -12.70 -6.71 11.08
N PHE A 160 -12.59 -6.52 9.76
CA PHE A 160 -13.39 -5.54 9.05
C PHE A 160 -14.87 -5.93 9.18
N GLY A 161 -15.73 -5.00 9.59
CA GLY A 161 -17.11 -5.32 9.96
C GLY A 161 -17.27 -6.03 11.32
N GLY A 162 -16.23 -6.00 12.17
CA GLY A 162 -16.24 -6.58 13.51
C GLY A 162 -17.25 -5.94 14.47
N PHE A 163 -17.18 -6.40 15.72
CA PHE A 163 -18.02 -5.93 16.81
C PHE A 163 -17.17 -5.25 17.89
N ASP A 164 -17.64 -4.13 18.44
CA ASP A 164 -17.01 -3.45 19.57
C ASP A 164 -17.11 -4.25 20.88
N VAL A 165 -18.14 -5.08 20.98
CA VAL A 165 -18.39 -6.01 22.09
C VAL A 165 -18.80 -7.34 21.48
N GLN A 166 -18.37 -8.46 22.08
CA GLN A 166 -18.74 -9.79 21.62
C GLN A 166 -20.27 -9.91 21.48
N PRO A 167 -20.79 -10.25 20.28
CA PRO A 167 -22.23 -10.33 20.07
C PRO A 167 -22.84 -11.59 20.70
N SER A 168 -24.13 -11.51 21.04
CA SER A 168 -24.94 -12.68 21.36
C SER A 168 -25.33 -13.45 20.08
N ARG A 169 -25.77 -14.70 20.24
CA ARG A 169 -26.32 -15.48 19.12
C ARG A 169 -27.52 -14.78 18.49
N GLU A 170 -28.44 -14.29 19.30
CA GLU A 170 -29.65 -13.59 18.85
C GLU A 170 -29.28 -12.35 18.04
N GLN A 171 -28.25 -11.60 18.45
CA GLN A 171 -27.74 -10.47 17.69
C GLN A 171 -27.20 -10.89 16.32
N ILE A 172 -26.42 -11.98 16.25
CA ILE A 172 -25.92 -12.52 14.98
C ILE A 172 -27.08 -12.91 14.06
N ILE A 173 -28.04 -13.68 14.58
CA ILE A 173 -29.20 -14.13 13.81
C ILE A 173 -29.99 -12.91 13.30
N ASN A 174 -30.23 -11.91 14.15
CA ASN A 174 -30.95 -10.70 13.76
C ASN A 174 -30.23 -9.92 12.65
N ILE A 175 -28.89 -9.80 12.69
CA ILE A 175 -28.11 -9.14 11.64
C ILE A 175 -28.23 -9.90 10.32
N LEU A 176 -28.04 -11.23 10.35
CA LEU A 176 -28.14 -12.10 9.18
C LEU A 176 -29.56 -12.12 8.59
N GLN A 177 -30.60 -12.12 9.42
CA GLN A 177 -31.99 -12.09 8.99
C GLN A 177 -32.39 -10.73 8.42
N ALA A 178 -31.94 -9.64 9.04
CA ALA A 178 -32.26 -8.29 8.57
C ALA A 178 -31.58 -7.97 7.22
N ASN A 179 -30.42 -8.58 6.97
CA ASN A 179 -29.68 -8.51 5.69
C ASN A 179 -29.60 -7.09 5.11
N ARG A 180 -29.27 -6.12 5.97
CA ARG A 180 -29.28 -4.71 5.59
C ARG A 180 -28.03 -4.35 4.78
N PRO A 181 -28.15 -3.58 3.67
CA PRO A 181 -27.00 -3.15 2.87
C PRO A 181 -25.88 -2.51 3.68
N GLU A 182 -26.22 -1.67 4.66
CA GLU A 182 -25.26 -1.00 5.55
C GLU A 182 -24.47 -1.95 6.47
N ASP A 183 -24.99 -3.16 6.70
CA ASP A 183 -24.36 -4.18 7.53
C ASP A 183 -23.55 -5.19 6.68
N LEU A 184 -23.40 -5.00 5.36
CA LEU A 184 -22.74 -5.97 4.48
C LEU A 184 -21.36 -6.40 4.99
N ALA A 185 -20.50 -5.46 5.42
CA ALA A 185 -19.19 -5.80 5.96
C ALA A 185 -19.29 -6.72 7.20
N ARG A 186 -20.27 -6.45 8.07
CA ARG A 186 -20.52 -7.24 9.29
C ARG A 186 -21.09 -8.62 8.98
N ILE A 187 -22.02 -8.70 8.02
CA ILE A 187 -22.56 -9.97 7.52
C ILE A 187 -21.42 -10.82 6.93
N MET A 188 -20.56 -10.25 6.09
CA MET A 188 -19.44 -10.96 5.49
C MET A 188 -18.40 -11.41 6.52
N GLN A 189 -18.17 -10.63 7.59
CA GLN A 189 -17.33 -11.07 8.72
C GLN A 189 -17.95 -12.28 9.45
N ILE A 190 -19.27 -12.28 9.68
CA ILE A 190 -19.97 -13.43 10.27
C ILE A 190 -19.83 -14.66 9.36
N HIS A 191 -20.04 -14.49 8.06
CA HIS A 191 -19.87 -15.55 7.05
C HIS A 191 -18.47 -16.15 7.11
N PHE A 192 -17.44 -15.30 7.11
CA PHE A 192 -16.05 -15.73 7.20
C PHE A 192 -15.78 -16.54 8.48
N LYS A 193 -16.16 -16.00 9.64
CA LYS A 193 -15.93 -16.66 10.93
C LYS A 193 -16.75 -17.94 11.09
N PHE A 194 -17.95 -17.99 10.52
CA PHE A 194 -18.73 -19.22 10.45
C PHE A 194 -18.02 -20.28 9.60
N ALA A 195 -17.57 -19.94 8.39
CA ALA A 195 -16.81 -20.85 7.53
C ALA A 195 -15.52 -21.35 8.21
N GLN A 196 -14.82 -20.45 8.90
CA GLN A 196 -13.56 -20.73 9.59
C GLN A 196 -13.74 -21.64 10.80
N ASN A 197 -14.74 -21.40 11.64
CA ASN A 197 -14.82 -21.93 13.00
C ASN A 197 -15.97 -22.91 13.24
N VAL A 198 -16.96 -22.97 12.35
CA VAL A 198 -18.12 -23.84 12.50
C VAL A 198 -18.25 -24.76 11.30
N PHE A 199 -18.43 -24.22 10.09
CA PHE A 199 -18.82 -24.99 8.91
C PHE A 199 -17.95 -26.23 8.65
N ARG A 200 -16.64 -26.13 8.89
CA ARG A 200 -15.66 -27.18 8.63
C ARG A 200 -15.54 -28.25 9.71
N TYR A 201 -16.28 -28.15 10.81
CA TYR A 201 -16.12 -29.03 11.98
C TYR A 201 -17.40 -29.78 12.37
N TYR A 202 -18.52 -29.50 11.74
CA TYR A 202 -19.80 -30.14 12.03
C TYR A 202 -20.39 -30.76 10.77
N THR A 203 -21.20 -31.78 10.97
CA THR A 203 -22.01 -32.39 9.93
C THR A 203 -23.35 -31.68 9.85
N PHE A 204 -23.79 -31.35 8.64
CA PHE A 204 -25.07 -30.71 8.40
C PHE A 204 -25.93 -31.51 7.43
N GLU A 205 -27.16 -31.81 7.83
CA GLU A 205 -28.12 -32.53 6.99
C GLU A 205 -29.18 -31.57 6.44
N GLY A 206 -29.46 -31.66 5.14
CA GLY A 206 -30.57 -30.95 4.51
C GLY A 206 -30.48 -29.41 4.49
N LEU A 207 -29.31 -28.82 4.72
CA LEU A 207 -29.16 -27.35 4.68
C LEU A 207 -29.20 -26.79 3.26
N ALA A 208 -28.47 -27.42 2.34
CA ALA A 208 -28.31 -26.95 0.97
C ALA A 208 -29.45 -27.44 0.08
N PRO A 209 -29.80 -26.70 -0.99
CA PRO A 209 -30.71 -27.21 -2.02
C PRO A 209 -30.18 -28.52 -2.62
N VAL A 210 -30.93 -29.61 -2.45
CA VAL A 210 -30.60 -30.94 -2.98
C VAL A 210 -30.96 -31.00 -4.46
N ARG A 211 -30.05 -30.53 -5.31
CA ARG A 211 -30.15 -30.59 -6.76
C ARG A 211 -28.76 -30.67 -7.41
N PRO A 212 -28.66 -31.12 -8.67
CA PRO A 212 -27.38 -31.14 -9.37
C PRO A 212 -26.74 -29.74 -9.38
N PRO A 213 -25.44 -29.62 -9.04
CA PRO A 213 -24.76 -28.35 -9.10
C PRO A 213 -24.53 -27.94 -10.56
N ILE A 214 -24.18 -26.68 -10.74
CA ILE A 214 -23.85 -26.09 -12.03
C ILE A 214 -22.39 -25.66 -12.11
N GLY A 215 -21.91 -25.38 -13.33
CA GLY A 215 -20.56 -24.89 -13.59
C GLY A 215 -19.48 -25.89 -13.21
N LYS A 216 -18.31 -25.37 -12.80
CA LYS A 216 -17.12 -26.19 -12.56
C LYS A 216 -17.32 -27.24 -11.47
N LEU A 217 -18.05 -26.94 -10.40
CA LEU A 217 -18.33 -27.91 -9.35
C LEU A 217 -18.98 -29.19 -9.92
N ARG A 218 -19.92 -29.05 -10.86
CA ARG A 218 -20.54 -30.20 -11.54
C ARG A 218 -19.51 -31.06 -12.28
N GLU A 219 -18.56 -30.42 -12.96
CA GLU A 219 -17.48 -31.12 -13.66
C GLU A 219 -16.58 -31.86 -12.68
N ILE A 220 -16.23 -31.22 -11.56
CA ILE A 220 -15.36 -31.82 -10.56
C ILE A 220 -16.08 -33.00 -9.88
N LEU A 221 -17.37 -32.89 -9.54
CA LEU A 221 -18.09 -34.00 -8.90
C LEU A 221 -18.17 -35.25 -9.78
N ARG A 222 -18.09 -35.12 -11.11
CA ARG A 222 -18.01 -36.27 -12.04
C ARG A 222 -16.75 -37.11 -11.88
N THR A 223 -15.72 -36.61 -11.20
CA THR A 223 -14.48 -37.34 -10.92
C THR A 223 -14.41 -37.90 -9.50
N THR A 224 -15.47 -37.73 -8.70
CA THR A 224 -15.52 -38.15 -7.30
C THR A 224 -16.50 -39.31 -7.08
N ARG A 225 -16.71 -39.71 -5.81
CA ARG A 225 -17.73 -40.69 -5.40
C ARG A 225 -19.17 -40.28 -5.80
N PHE A 226 -19.40 -38.99 -6.10
CA PHE A 226 -20.71 -38.45 -6.45
C PHE A 226 -20.98 -38.43 -7.97
N ARG A 227 -20.15 -39.07 -8.79
CA ARG A 227 -20.22 -39.00 -10.26
C ARG A 227 -21.59 -39.33 -10.88
N GLU A 228 -22.27 -40.34 -10.32
CA GLU A 228 -23.55 -40.85 -10.82
C GLU A 228 -24.75 -40.05 -10.27
N HIS A 229 -24.59 -39.47 -9.09
CA HIS A 229 -25.63 -38.76 -8.35
C HIS A 229 -25.05 -37.51 -7.67
N PRO A 230 -24.72 -36.46 -8.44
CA PRO A 230 -24.04 -35.27 -7.92
C PRO A 230 -24.89 -34.48 -6.91
N GLU A 231 -26.22 -34.59 -6.97
CA GLU A 231 -27.14 -34.01 -5.98
C GLU A 231 -26.92 -34.53 -4.56
N LYS A 232 -26.42 -35.78 -4.41
CA LYS A 232 -26.15 -36.38 -3.09
C LYS A 232 -25.02 -35.70 -2.33
N PHE A 233 -24.19 -34.90 -3.01
CA PHE A 233 -23.18 -34.06 -2.37
C PHE A 233 -23.79 -33.08 -1.35
N PHE A 234 -25.07 -32.72 -1.52
CA PHE A 234 -25.77 -31.72 -0.70
C PHE A 234 -26.71 -32.30 0.36
N GLU A 235 -26.94 -33.61 0.36
CA GLU A 235 -27.83 -34.27 1.33
C GLU A 235 -27.23 -34.19 2.74
N VAL A 236 -25.93 -34.51 2.86
CA VAL A 236 -25.16 -34.46 4.10
C VAL A 236 -23.82 -33.81 3.82
N ILE A 237 -23.56 -32.66 4.44
CA ILE A 237 -22.31 -31.93 4.35
C ILE A 237 -21.47 -32.29 5.58
N GLU A 238 -20.58 -33.25 5.39
CA GLU A 238 -19.59 -33.68 6.39
C GLU A 238 -18.41 -32.68 6.46
N PRO A 239 -17.64 -32.63 7.56
CA PRO A 239 -16.42 -31.82 7.69
C PRO A 239 -15.45 -31.96 6.51
N GLU A 240 -15.24 -33.18 6.01
CA GLU A 240 -14.40 -33.48 4.85
C GLU A 240 -14.95 -32.83 3.58
N THR A 241 -16.27 -32.83 3.41
CA THR A 241 -16.96 -32.20 2.28
C THR A 241 -16.88 -30.67 2.36
N ALA A 242 -17.13 -30.11 3.55
CA ALA A 242 -17.04 -28.68 3.82
C ALA A 242 -15.62 -28.11 3.62
N SER A 243 -14.59 -28.92 3.88
CA SER A 243 -13.19 -28.54 3.74
C SER A 243 -12.58 -28.85 2.37
N TRP A 244 -13.21 -29.70 1.56
CA TRP A 244 -12.64 -30.17 0.30
C TRP A 244 -12.32 -29.06 -0.71
N ILE A 245 -13.24 -28.10 -0.90
CA ILE A 245 -12.99 -26.97 -1.80
C ILE A 245 -11.81 -26.11 -1.27
N PRO A 246 -11.84 -25.60 -0.03
CA PRO A 246 -10.72 -24.83 0.51
C PRO A 246 -9.39 -25.58 0.51
N ASP A 247 -9.35 -26.81 1.02
CA ASP A 247 -8.12 -27.52 1.32
C ASP A 247 -7.58 -28.29 0.11
N THR A 248 -8.43 -29.03 -0.58
CA THR A 248 -8.00 -29.90 -1.68
C THR A 248 -7.96 -29.16 -3.01
N LEU A 249 -9.01 -28.44 -3.38
CA LEU A 249 -9.05 -27.77 -4.69
C LEU A 249 -8.19 -26.50 -4.74
N MET A 250 -8.07 -25.78 -3.61
CA MET A 250 -7.38 -24.49 -3.58
C MET A 250 -6.01 -24.58 -2.88
N TYR A 251 -5.95 -24.87 -1.58
CA TYR A 251 -4.66 -24.82 -0.84
C TYR A 251 -3.61 -25.81 -1.35
N GLN A 252 -4.02 -26.97 -1.86
CA GLN A 252 -3.12 -27.96 -2.47
C GLN A 252 -2.81 -27.68 -3.95
N SER A 253 -3.43 -26.66 -4.54
CA SER A 253 -3.19 -26.29 -5.94
C SER A 253 -1.84 -25.61 -6.17
N GLY A 254 -1.41 -25.58 -7.43
CA GLY A 254 -0.20 -24.84 -7.83
C GLY A 254 -0.25 -23.35 -7.47
N LEU A 255 -1.44 -22.75 -7.48
CA LEU A 255 -1.62 -21.32 -7.20
C LEU A 255 -1.23 -20.96 -5.75
N TYR A 256 -1.42 -21.87 -4.78
CA TYR A 256 -1.19 -21.60 -3.35
C TYR A 256 0.17 -22.07 -2.82
N LYS A 257 1.01 -22.70 -3.65
CA LYS A 257 2.31 -23.23 -3.23
C LYS A 257 3.27 -22.14 -2.75
N GLU A 258 3.18 -20.96 -3.33
CA GLU A 258 3.99 -19.80 -2.97
C GLU A 258 3.07 -18.61 -2.70
N ARG A 259 3.26 -17.97 -1.53
CA ARG A 259 2.39 -16.87 -1.09
C ARG A 259 3.06 -15.49 -1.17
N GLY A 260 4.33 -15.40 -1.56
CA GLY A 260 5.02 -14.14 -1.82
C GLY A 260 5.09 -13.15 -0.66
N ARG A 261 5.09 -13.62 0.59
CA ARG A 261 5.08 -12.76 1.78
C ARG A 261 6.21 -13.11 2.73
N LEU A 262 6.89 -12.09 3.26
CA LEU A 262 8.00 -12.23 4.21
C LEU A 262 7.55 -12.28 5.68
N GLY A 263 6.24 -12.16 5.94
CA GLY A 263 5.65 -12.20 7.27
C GLY A 263 4.97 -10.88 7.67
N ILE A 264 4.57 -10.81 8.93
CA ILE A 264 3.93 -9.62 9.52
C ILE A 264 5.02 -8.62 9.92
N ILE A 265 4.91 -7.37 9.43
CA ILE A 265 5.92 -6.32 9.63
C ILE A 265 5.92 -5.79 11.07
N ASN A 266 4.74 -5.72 11.71
CA ASN A 266 4.58 -5.20 13.06
C ASN A 266 3.91 -6.23 13.99
N VAL A 267 4.45 -6.40 15.20
CA VAL A 267 3.79 -7.20 16.24
C VAL A 267 2.51 -6.47 16.62
N LYS A 268 1.35 -7.12 16.39
CA LYS A 268 0.00 -6.58 16.62
C LYS A 268 -0.11 -5.84 17.95
N SER A 269 0.03 -4.52 17.90
CA SER A 269 -0.31 -3.62 18.99
C SER A 269 -1.67 -2.98 18.68
N GLU A 270 -2.39 -2.48 19.68
CA GLU A 270 -3.66 -1.78 19.43
C GLU A 270 -3.51 -0.55 18.51
N ALA A 271 -2.29 -0.03 18.32
CA ALA A 271 -1.98 1.04 17.38
C ALA A 271 -2.05 0.61 15.88
N ASP A 272 -2.11 -0.69 15.60
CA ASP A 272 -2.20 -1.25 14.26
C ASP A 272 -3.65 -1.31 13.73
N TYR A 273 -4.65 -1.10 14.60
CA TYR A 273 -6.05 -1.01 14.18
C TYR A 273 -6.30 0.28 13.41
N LYS A 274 -6.73 0.13 12.16
CA LYS A 274 -7.10 1.24 11.27
C LYS A 274 -8.59 1.23 11.04
N ILE A 275 -9.14 2.43 10.92
CA ILE A 275 -10.53 2.64 10.53
C ILE A 275 -10.67 2.89 9.03
N GLN A 276 -9.58 3.20 8.32
CA GLN A 276 -9.65 3.58 6.91
C GLN A 276 -9.66 2.36 6.00
N MET A 277 -10.63 2.32 5.08
CA MET A 277 -10.81 1.27 4.06
C MET A 277 -9.70 1.27 2.99
N GLY A 278 -9.65 0.20 2.20
CA GLY A 278 -8.86 0.09 0.97
C GLY A 278 -7.45 -0.50 1.14
N LEU A 279 -6.74 -0.54 0.02
CA LEU A 279 -5.43 -1.19 -0.16
C LEU A 279 -4.24 -0.25 0.05
N MET A 280 -4.49 0.99 0.48
CA MET A 280 -3.44 1.98 0.66
C MET A 280 -2.51 1.61 1.82
N ARG A 281 -1.20 1.83 1.61
CA ARG A 281 -0.19 1.67 2.65
C ARG A 281 -0.18 2.88 3.60
N GLU A 282 0.34 2.71 4.82
CA GLU A 282 0.35 3.77 5.84
C GLU A 282 1.05 5.06 5.37
N GLU A 283 2.12 4.92 4.59
CA GLU A 283 2.88 6.05 4.01
C GLU A 283 2.13 6.80 2.90
N GLY A 284 0.88 6.39 2.59
CA GLY A 284 0.06 6.96 1.53
C GLY A 284 -0.34 8.42 1.72
N GLY A 285 -0.18 9.00 2.91
CA GLY A 285 -0.33 10.45 3.16
C GLY A 285 -1.57 11.08 2.49
N LEU A 286 -1.34 12.05 1.59
CA LEU A 286 -2.37 12.76 0.82
C LEU A 286 -3.25 11.85 -0.07
N PHE A 287 -2.76 10.66 -0.44
CA PHE A 287 -3.49 9.70 -1.27
C PHE A 287 -4.55 8.91 -0.50
N ASN A 288 -4.54 9.01 0.84
CA ASN A 288 -5.57 8.48 1.72
C ASN A 288 -6.77 9.43 1.88
N GLU A 289 -6.68 10.67 1.40
CA GLU A 289 -7.78 11.63 1.52
C GLU A 289 -8.99 11.21 0.68
N GLY A 290 -10.19 11.34 1.25
CA GLY A 290 -11.45 10.96 0.61
C GLY A 290 -11.79 9.47 0.68
N ILE A 291 -10.87 8.61 1.15
CA ILE A 291 -11.15 7.20 1.38
C ILE A 291 -11.98 7.05 2.68
N PRO A 292 -13.18 6.44 2.62
CA PRO A 292 -14.05 6.27 3.79
C PRO A 292 -13.44 5.46 4.93
N CYS A 293 -13.97 5.69 6.12
CA CYS A 293 -13.65 4.93 7.33
C CYS A 293 -14.82 4.03 7.76
N SER A 294 -14.49 2.94 8.46
CA SER A 294 -15.42 2.02 9.13
C SER A 294 -15.02 1.81 10.58
N SER A 295 -16.01 1.51 11.42
CA SER A 295 -15.83 1.15 12.83
C SER A 295 -16.43 -0.25 13.10
N PRO A 296 -15.86 -1.06 14.01
CA PRO A 296 -14.58 -0.86 14.71
C PRO A 296 -13.37 -0.82 13.76
N GLY A 297 -12.23 -0.34 14.28
CA GLY A 297 -10.96 -0.46 13.59
C GLY A 297 -10.55 -1.93 13.42
N TRP A 298 -9.84 -2.24 12.33
CA TRP A 298 -9.36 -3.58 12.02
C TRP A 298 -7.91 -3.51 11.55
N ALA A 299 -7.28 -4.68 11.33
CA ALA A 299 -5.88 -4.76 10.96
C ALA A 299 -5.76 -5.22 9.49
N PRO A 300 -5.64 -4.29 8.53
CA PRO A 300 -5.58 -4.62 7.10
C PRO A 300 -4.21 -5.19 6.71
N ASP A 301 -4.22 -6.26 5.93
CA ASP A 301 -2.99 -6.92 5.47
C ASP A 301 -2.13 -5.99 4.58
N ALA A 302 -2.73 -5.11 3.80
CA ALA A 302 -2.04 -4.12 2.97
C ALA A 302 -1.10 -3.18 3.77
N LYS A 303 -1.31 -3.07 5.09
CA LYS A 303 -0.49 -2.28 6.01
C LYS A 303 0.43 -3.14 6.86
N LEU A 304 0.09 -4.41 7.07
CA LEU A 304 0.74 -5.28 8.05
C LEU A 304 1.61 -6.38 7.43
N GLN A 305 1.49 -6.64 6.13
CA GLN A 305 2.27 -7.69 5.44
C GLN A 305 3.39 -7.11 4.57
N ALA A 306 4.58 -7.70 4.69
CA ALA A 306 5.70 -7.39 3.80
C ALA A 306 5.68 -8.32 2.58
N PRO A 307 5.83 -7.77 1.37
CA PRO A 307 5.99 -8.58 0.18
C PRO A 307 7.38 -9.24 0.16
N ASP A 308 7.43 -10.45 -0.37
CA ASP A 308 8.65 -10.97 -0.99
C ASP A 308 8.64 -10.50 -2.44
N LEU A 309 9.45 -9.50 -2.78
CA LEU A 309 9.49 -8.88 -4.11
C LEU A 309 10.11 -9.81 -5.18
N GLU A 310 10.85 -10.83 -4.77
CA GLU A 310 11.48 -11.79 -5.68
C GLU A 310 10.55 -12.97 -5.98
N ALA A 311 9.56 -13.22 -5.12
CA ALA A 311 8.57 -14.27 -5.32
C ALA A 311 7.80 -14.07 -6.64
N PRO A 312 7.66 -15.11 -7.49
CA PRO A 312 6.97 -15.02 -8.77
C PRO A 312 5.56 -14.45 -8.67
N CYS A 313 4.78 -14.84 -7.67
CA CYS A 313 3.40 -14.35 -7.50
C CYS A 313 3.34 -12.85 -7.20
N THR A 314 4.32 -12.31 -6.46
CA THR A 314 4.42 -10.88 -6.16
C THR A 314 4.86 -10.11 -7.39
N ARG A 315 5.92 -10.61 -8.04
CA ARG A 315 6.50 -10.06 -9.27
C ARG A 315 5.49 -9.99 -10.40
N ASP A 316 4.71 -11.05 -10.58
CA ASP A 316 3.65 -11.14 -11.59
C ASP A 316 2.67 -9.98 -11.47
N LEU A 317 2.32 -9.53 -10.26
CA LEU A 317 1.40 -8.41 -10.10
C LEU A 317 2.08 -7.05 -10.31
N PHE A 318 3.16 -6.74 -9.58
CA PHE A 318 3.73 -5.39 -9.66
C PHE A 318 4.38 -5.07 -11.02
N GLU A 319 4.95 -6.06 -11.72
CA GLU A 319 5.46 -5.87 -13.09
C GLU A 319 4.34 -5.71 -14.13
N ASN A 320 3.12 -6.12 -13.78
CA ASN A 320 1.92 -5.84 -14.55
C ASN A 320 1.23 -4.54 -14.11
N ASP A 321 1.79 -3.72 -13.20
CA ASP A 321 1.08 -2.57 -12.59
C ASP A 321 -0.21 -2.98 -11.85
N ALA A 322 -0.34 -4.24 -11.46
CA ALA A 322 -1.43 -4.74 -10.62
C ALA A 322 -1.02 -4.71 -9.14
N VAL A 323 -2.01 -4.53 -8.27
CA VAL A 323 -1.77 -4.45 -6.82
C VAL A 323 -1.50 -5.84 -6.27
N TYR A 324 -0.45 -5.97 -5.46
CA TYR A 324 -0.21 -7.13 -4.60
C TYR A 324 -0.42 -6.74 -3.13
N VAL A 325 -0.94 -7.65 -2.31
CA VAL A 325 -1.12 -7.44 -0.87
C VAL A 325 -0.50 -8.57 -0.05
N SER A 326 -0.90 -9.81 -0.29
CA SER A 326 -0.59 -10.94 0.63
C SER A 326 -0.56 -12.33 -0.01
N GLY A 327 -0.84 -12.42 -1.31
CA GLY A 327 -0.93 -13.65 -2.08
C GLY A 327 -2.36 -14.22 -2.17
N PRO A 328 -2.54 -15.35 -2.89
CA PRO A 328 -3.84 -16.00 -3.07
C PRO A 328 -4.57 -16.19 -1.74
N SER A 329 -5.81 -15.67 -1.67
CA SER A 329 -6.44 -15.52 -0.37
C SER A 329 -6.95 -16.84 0.21
N GLY A 330 -6.56 -17.11 1.45
CA GLY A 330 -7.16 -18.16 2.25
C GLY A 330 -8.59 -17.86 2.72
N MET A 331 -8.97 -16.59 2.78
CA MET A 331 -10.33 -16.18 3.13
C MET A 331 -11.28 -16.45 1.97
N THR A 332 -10.84 -16.15 0.74
CA THR A 332 -11.60 -16.46 -0.48
C THR A 332 -11.94 -17.95 -0.55
N SER A 333 -10.99 -18.84 -0.25
CA SER A 333 -11.25 -20.28 -0.33
C SER A 333 -12.35 -20.74 0.63
N LEU A 334 -12.42 -20.15 1.83
CA LEU A 334 -13.48 -20.40 2.80
C LEU A 334 -14.83 -19.85 2.33
N PHE A 335 -14.87 -18.63 1.81
CA PHE A 335 -16.10 -18.06 1.25
C PHE A 335 -16.64 -18.85 0.06
N LEU A 336 -15.77 -19.29 -0.85
CA LEU A 336 -16.16 -20.08 -2.01
C LEU A 336 -16.61 -21.49 -1.63
N GLY A 337 -15.95 -22.12 -0.66
CA GLY A 337 -16.34 -23.42 -0.14
C GLY A 337 -17.75 -23.40 0.45
N GLN A 338 -18.06 -22.43 1.31
CA GLN A 338 -19.42 -22.31 1.85
C GLN A 338 -20.46 -21.92 0.79
N MET A 339 -20.09 -21.09 -0.20
CA MET A 339 -21.00 -20.72 -1.30
C MET A 339 -21.43 -21.96 -2.08
N GLU A 340 -20.47 -22.78 -2.49
CA GLU A 340 -20.74 -23.99 -3.25
C GLU A 340 -21.51 -25.01 -2.40
N CYS A 341 -21.07 -25.26 -1.16
CA CYS A 341 -21.63 -26.33 -0.33
C CYS A 341 -22.98 -25.98 0.31
N LEU A 342 -23.20 -24.74 0.76
CA LEU A 342 -24.43 -24.35 1.46
C LEU A 342 -25.47 -23.70 0.53
N ALA A 343 -25.03 -22.85 -0.40
CA ALA A 343 -25.97 -22.16 -1.26
C ALA A 343 -26.36 -23.00 -2.48
N ASN A 344 -25.39 -23.72 -3.07
CA ASN A 344 -25.55 -24.46 -4.33
C ASN A 344 -26.34 -23.63 -5.36
N PHE A 345 -25.93 -22.40 -5.64
CA PHE A 345 -26.69 -21.44 -6.46
C PHE A 345 -27.12 -22.01 -7.84
N SER A 346 -28.20 -21.45 -8.40
CA SER A 346 -28.87 -22.02 -9.60
C SER A 346 -28.25 -21.54 -10.91
N SER A 347 -27.54 -20.41 -10.86
CA SER A 347 -26.93 -19.75 -12.00
C SER A 347 -25.50 -19.28 -11.69
N LEU A 348 -24.70 -19.12 -12.75
CA LEU A 348 -23.36 -18.51 -12.62
C LEU A 348 -23.46 -17.06 -12.15
N ALA A 349 -24.49 -16.32 -12.58
CA ALA A 349 -24.75 -14.95 -12.17
C ALA A 349 -24.91 -14.83 -10.64
N GLU A 350 -25.69 -15.71 -10.00
CA GLU A 350 -25.81 -15.73 -8.53
C GLU A 350 -24.47 -16.00 -7.83
N LYS A 351 -23.65 -16.93 -8.36
CA LYS A 351 -22.30 -17.17 -7.83
C LYS A 351 -21.42 -15.92 -7.98
N GLN A 352 -21.55 -15.21 -9.09
CA GLN A 352 -20.81 -13.97 -9.38
C GLN A 352 -21.24 -12.80 -8.50
N HIS A 353 -22.53 -12.66 -8.18
CA HIS A 353 -23.01 -11.67 -7.20
C HIS A 353 -22.47 -11.93 -5.81
N TYR A 354 -22.42 -13.20 -5.37
CA TYR A 354 -21.81 -13.52 -4.09
C TYR A 354 -20.29 -13.27 -4.13
N LEU A 355 -19.62 -13.58 -5.24
CA LEU A 355 -18.21 -13.22 -5.45
C LEU A 355 -17.98 -11.70 -5.41
N ALA A 356 -18.89 -10.89 -5.95
CA ALA A 356 -18.83 -9.44 -5.86
C ALA A 356 -18.94 -8.95 -4.41
N ALA A 357 -19.75 -9.60 -3.57
CA ALA A 357 -19.77 -9.31 -2.12
C ALA A 357 -18.46 -9.69 -1.44
N ILE A 358 -17.83 -10.80 -1.82
CA ILE A 358 -16.51 -11.22 -1.32
C ILE A 358 -15.44 -10.20 -1.71
N THR A 359 -15.37 -9.78 -2.98
CA THR A 359 -14.37 -8.79 -3.44
C THR A 359 -14.61 -7.44 -2.78
N ALA A 360 -15.87 -6.98 -2.68
CA ALA A 360 -16.23 -5.75 -1.98
C ALA A 360 -15.75 -5.77 -0.52
N TYR A 361 -15.97 -6.89 0.18
CA TYR A 361 -15.52 -7.05 1.56
C TYR A 361 -13.99 -7.06 1.70
N MET A 362 -13.31 -7.87 0.89
CA MET A 362 -11.88 -8.14 1.07
C MET A 362 -10.97 -7.01 0.57
N VAL A 363 -11.31 -6.41 -0.57
CA VAL A 363 -10.53 -5.30 -1.15
C VAL A 363 -10.76 -4.03 -0.33
N SER A 364 -12.01 -3.73 0.05
CA SER A 364 -12.31 -2.57 0.91
C SER A 364 -11.79 -2.75 2.33
N GLY A 365 -11.70 -3.99 2.82
CA GLY A 365 -11.06 -4.30 4.09
C GLY A 365 -9.53 -4.23 4.04
N GLY A 366 -8.90 -4.00 2.89
CA GLY A 366 -7.44 -3.96 2.83
C GLY A 366 -6.78 -5.32 3.06
N PHE A 367 -7.51 -6.42 2.94
CA PHE A 367 -7.00 -7.77 3.19
C PHE A 367 -6.29 -8.34 1.96
N HIS A 368 -6.86 -8.11 0.78
CA HIS A 368 -6.39 -8.72 -0.45
C HIS A 368 -6.63 -7.83 -1.67
N SER A 369 -5.66 -7.91 -2.58
CA SER A 369 -5.81 -8.00 -4.01
C SER A 369 -7.19 -8.27 -4.62
N LEU A 370 -7.66 -7.53 -5.63
CA LEU A 370 -8.73 -8.05 -6.49
C LEU A 370 -8.30 -9.35 -7.18
N HIS A 371 -7.08 -9.39 -7.73
CA HIS A 371 -6.55 -10.60 -8.35
C HIS A 371 -6.39 -11.74 -7.35
N GLU A 372 -6.01 -11.44 -6.11
CA GLU A 372 -5.86 -12.43 -5.04
C GLU A 372 -7.19 -13.05 -4.58
N VAL A 373 -8.32 -12.48 -5.00
CA VAL A 373 -9.68 -13.00 -4.78
C VAL A 373 -10.23 -13.65 -6.05
N ILE A 374 -10.23 -12.97 -7.19
CA ILE A 374 -10.82 -13.48 -8.44
C ILE A 374 -9.97 -14.57 -9.08
N GLY A 375 -8.64 -14.46 -9.03
CA GLY A 375 -7.74 -15.47 -9.58
C GLY A 375 -8.03 -16.87 -9.03
N PRO A 376 -8.06 -17.07 -7.70
CA PRO A 376 -8.44 -18.34 -7.10
C PRO A 376 -9.87 -18.79 -7.45
N ALA A 377 -10.82 -17.85 -7.54
CA ALA A 377 -12.21 -18.14 -7.89
C ALA A 377 -12.36 -18.69 -9.31
N GLU A 378 -11.67 -18.09 -10.28
CA GLU A 378 -11.63 -18.60 -11.65
C GLU A 378 -10.86 -19.91 -11.73
N TYR A 379 -9.66 -19.96 -11.14
CA TYR A 379 -8.79 -21.13 -11.23
C TYR A 379 -9.45 -22.41 -10.70
N ALA A 380 -10.10 -22.33 -9.54
CA ALA A 380 -10.68 -23.50 -8.88
C ALA A 380 -12.11 -23.82 -9.35
N LEU A 381 -12.92 -22.79 -9.62
CA LEU A 381 -14.36 -22.93 -9.80
C LEU A 381 -14.91 -22.32 -11.10
N GLY A 382 -14.07 -21.74 -11.95
CA GLY A 382 -14.49 -21.19 -13.24
C GLY A 382 -15.56 -20.10 -13.11
N LEU A 383 -15.47 -19.27 -12.07
CA LEU A 383 -16.51 -18.29 -11.73
C LEU A 383 -16.46 -17.02 -12.57
N VAL A 384 -15.37 -16.75 -13.29
CA VAL A 384 -15.22 -15.58 -14.16
C VAL A 384 -14.59 -16.03 -15.49
N PRO A 385 -15.36 -16.73 -16.34
CA PRO A 385 -14.83 -17.30 -17.57
C PRO A 385 -14.11 -16.26 -18.43
N GLY A 386 -12.88 -16.57 -18.84
CA GLY A 386 -12.01 -15.68 -19.62
C GLY A 386 -11.16 -14.73 -18.77
N TYR A 387 -11.22 -14.83 -17.44
CA TYR A 387 -10.28 -14.14 -16.57
C TYR A 387 -8.89 -14.79 -16.65
N GLU A 388 -7.85 -13.98 -16.80
CA GLU A 388 -6.46 -14.43 -16.92
C GLU A 388 -5.94 -14.83 -15.54
N VAL A 389 -5.71 -16.12 -15.35
CA VAL A 389 -5.06 -16.67 -14.16
C VAL A 389 -4.06 -17.74 -14.58
N SER A 390 -2.87 -17.68 -14.01
CA SER A 390 -1.84 -18.69 -14.25
C SER A 390 -1.09 -19.01 -12.98
N VAL A 391 -0.57 -20.24 -12.89
CA VAL A 391 0.29 -20.64 -11.78
C VAL A 391 1.60 -19.83 -11.87
N PRO A 392 2.00 -19.11 -10.81
CA PRO A 392 3.25 -18.36 -10.79
C PRO A 392 4.45 -19.28 -11.02
N VAL A 393 5.38 -18.86 -11.88
CA VAL A 393 6.63 -19.58 -12.18
C VAL A 393 7.79 -18.60 -12.28
N ALA A 394 8.99 -19.01 -11.84
CA ALA A 394 10.13 -18.10 -11.72
C ALA A 394 10.64 -17.60 -13.08
N GLU A 395 10.52 -18.41 -14.13
CA GLU A 395 11.13 -18.20 -15.44
C GLU A 395 10.31 -17.29 -16.36
N ARG A 396 9.03 -17.04 -16.04
CA ARG A 396 8.15 -16.24 -16.90
C ARG A 396 7.29 -15.28 -16.07
N LEU A 397 6.94 -14.16 -16.67
CA LEU A 397 5.94 -13.26 -16.12
C LEU A 397 4.53 -13.73 -16.55
N ALA A 398 3.59 -13.79 -15.62
CA ALA A 398 2.20 -14.06 -15.94
C ALA A 398 1.59 -12.96 -16.84
N SER A 399 0.55 -13.33 -17.59
CA SER A 399 -0.31 -12.37 -18.28
C SER A 399 -0.85 -11.33 -17.28
N PRO A 400 -1.05 -10.06 -17.69
CA PRO A 400 -1.68 -9.07 -16.84
C PRO A 400 -3.09 -9.52 -16.44
N PRO A 401 -3.53 -9.25 -15.20
CA PRO A 401 -4.93 -9.45 -14.83
C PRO A 401 -5.86 -8.63 -15.72
N ASN A 402 -7.00 -9.20 -16.08
CA ASN A 402 -8.01 -8.54 -16.93
C ASN A 402 -9.31 -8.26 -16.16
N TYR A 403 -9.25 -7.35 -15.18
CA TYR A 403 -10.35 -7.07 -14.25
C TYR A 403 -11.66 -6.70 -14.95
N HIS A 404 -11.59 -6.09 -16.14
CA HIS A 404 -12.77 -5.72 -16.89
C HIS A 404 -13.66 -6.92 -17.22
N VAL A 405 -13.11 -8.12 -17.38
CA VAL A 405 -13.90 -9.33 -17.66
C VAL A 405 -14.91 -9.59 -16.55
N PHE A 406 -14.50 -9.43 -15.28
CA PHE A 406 -15.38 -9.57 -14.14
C PHE A 406 -16.46 -8.49 -14.12
N TYR A 407 -16.08 -7.23 -14.28
CA TYR A 407 -17.03 -6.11 -14.25
C TYR A 407 -18.01 -6.17 -15.43
N ALA A 408 -17.56 -6.53 -16.62
CA ALA A 408 -18.40 -6.68 -17.81
C ALA A 408 -19.44 -7.80 -17.63
N GLN A 409 -19.03 -8.92 -17.01
CA GLN A 409 -19.96 -9.99 -16.69
C GLN A 409 -21.01 -9.51 -15.69
N LEU A 410 -20.62 -8.88 -14.57
CA LEU A 410 -21.59 -8.31 -13.62
C LEU A 410 -22.54 -7.32 -14.29
N MET A 411 -22.03 -6.36 -15.07
CA MET A 411 -22.87 -5.38 -15.79
C MET A 411 -23.85 -6.03 -16.78
N SER A 412 -23.56 -7.23 -17.29
CA SER A 412 -24.45 -7.91 -18.24
C SER A 412 -25.72 -8.49 -17.61
N HIS A 413 -25.72 -8.72 -16.29
CA HIS A 413 -26.84 -9.33 -15.57
C HIS A 413 -27.25 -8.57 -14.29
N ASP A 414 -26.54 -7.49 -13.92
CA ASP A 414 -26.88 -6.59 -12.82
C ASP A 414 -26.82 -5.11 -13.30
N VAL A 415 -27.99 -4.54 -13.55
CA VAL A 415 -28.13 -3.15 -14.01
C VAL A 415 -27.74 -2.15 -12.91
N GLN A 416 -27.95 -2.49 -11.64
CA GLN A 416 -27.57 -1.62 -10.52
C GLN A 416 -26.04 -1.55 -10.41
N PHE A 417 -25.34 -2.65 -10.69
CA PHE A 417 -23.88 -2.69 -10.67
C PHE A 417 -23.26 -1.69 -11.65
N GLN A 418 -23.85 -1.50 -12.83
CA GLN A 418 -23.38 -0.48 -13.78
C GLN A 418 -23.37 0.93 -13.18
N SER A 419 -24.38 1.27 -12.37
CA SER A 419 -24.46 2.57 -11.70
C SER A 419 -23.41 2.72 -10.60
N VAL A 420 -23.18 1.66 -9.82
CA VAL A 420 -22.12 1.59 -8.80
C VAL A 420 -20.75 1.77 -9.44
N TYR A 421 -20.49 1.04 -10.53
CA TYR A 421 -19.26 1.10 -11.31
C TYR A 421 -19.01 2.51 -11.88
N GLN A 422 -20.03 3.15 -12.47
CA GLN A 422 -19.91 4.51 -12.99
C GLN A 422 -19.59 5.53 -11.87
N ARG A 423 -20.22 5.38 -10.69
CA ARG A 423 -19.96 6.24 -9.53
C ARG A 423 -18.52 6.09 -9.04
N ALA A 424 -18.01 4.87 -8.95
CA ALA A 424 -16.61 4.62 -8.58
C ALA A 424 -15.65 5.30 -9.56
N TRP A 425 -15.88 5.18 -10.86
CA TRP A 425 -15.07 5.87 -11.87
C TRP A 425 -15.12 7.39 -11.77
N GLN A 426 -16.27 7.98 -11.42
CA GLN A 426 -16.35 9.41 -11.16
C GLN A 426 -15.49 9.83 -9.96
N GLN A 427 -15.48 9.01 -8.89
CA GLN A 427 -14.65 9.26 -7.71
C GLN A 427 -13.15 9.12 -8.02
N ILE A 428 -12.75 8.10 -8.79
CA ILE A 428 -11.38 7.92 -9.28
C ILE A 428 -10.91 9.14 -10.09
N GLU A 429 -11.72 9.59 -11.04
CA GLU A 429 -11.38 10.73 -11.88
C GLU A 429 -11.29 12.03 -11.08
N HIS A 430 -12.21 12.23 -10.13
CA HIS A 430 -12.16 13.38 -9.23
C HIS A 430 -10.87 13.37 -8.40
N PHE A 431 -10.55 12.24 -7.77
CA PHE A 431 -9.30 12.06 -7.04
C PHE A 431 -8.09 12.37 -7.92
N PHE A 432 -7.99 11.76 -9.11
CA PHE A 432 -6.89 11.99 -10.04
C PHE A 432 -6.76 13.47 -10.40
N SER A 433 -7.87 14.14 -10.73
CA SER A 433 -7.85 15.55 -11.10
C SER A 433 -7.39 16.47 -9.97
N SER A 434 -7.76 16.15 -8.72
CA SER A 434 -7.38 16.98 -7.55
C SER A 434 -5.93 16.77 -7.09
N ARG A 435 -5.29 15.66 -7.46
CA ARG A 435 -3.96 15.27 -6.93
C ARG A 435 -2.85 15.20 -7.96
N TYR A 436 -3.17 14.89 -9.21
CA TYR A 436 -2.18 14.64 -10.25
C TYR A 436 -2.18 15.71 -11.34
N LEU A 437 -3.20 16.56 -11.40
CA LEU A 437 -3.24 17.67 -12.36
C LEU A 437 -2.90 18.97 -11.63
N PRO A 438 -2.00 19.79 -12.16
CA PRO A 438 -1.78 21.13 -11.62
C PRO A 438 -3.04 21.99 -11.83
N GLU A 439 -3.37 22.82 -10.85
CA GLU A 439 -4.29 23.94 -11.07
C GLU A 439 -3.76 24.78 -12.24
N GLU A 440 -4.65 25.25 -13.12
CA GLU A 440 -4.29 26.03 -14.31
C GLU A 440 -3.31 27.17 -13.93
N GLY A 441 -2.04 27.04 -14.35
CA GLY A 441 -0.99 28.02 -14.09
C GLY A 441 0.19 27.55 -13.22
N MET A 442 0.12 26.36 -12.60
CA MET A 442 1.29 25.75 -11.99
C MET A 442 1.99 24.79 -12.95
N GLY A 443 3.32 24.90 -13.08
CA GLY A 443 4.14 23.98 -13.84
C GLY A 443 4.00 22.52 -13.35
N PRO A 444 4.64 21.54 -14.02
CA PRO A 444 4.52 20.13 -13.67
C PRO A 444 4.70 19.92 -12.17
N MET A 445 3.72 19.26 -11.54
CA MET A 445 3.83 18.88 -10.13
C MET A 445 5.13 18.08 -9.92
N PRO A 446 5.82 18.30 -8.80
CA PRO A 446 7.08 17.63 -8.54
C PRO A 446 6.84 16.12 -8.48
N ALA A 447 7.72 15.38 -9.16
CA ALA A 447 7.80 13.93 -9.05
C ALA A 447 7.76 13.51 -7.58
N PHE A 448 7.11 12.37 -7.33
CA PHE A 448 7.05 11.68 -6.05
C PHE A 448 8.36 11.87 -5.28
N ASN A 449 8.30 12.65 -4.21
CA ASN A 449 9.47 13.03 -3.44
C ASN A 449 9.58 12.05 -2.25
N PRO A 450 10.69 11.31 -2.09
CA PRO A 450 10.92 10.42 -0.94
C PRO A 450 11.03 11.15 0.42
N LYS A 451 10.60 12.42 0.48
CA LYS A 451 10.49 13.30 1.65
C LYS A 451 9.65 12.72 2.79
N THR A 452 8.65 11.87 2.51
CA THR A 452 7.80 11.28 3.55
C THR A 452 8.55 10.29 4.43
N THR A 453 9.47 9.50 3.87
CA THR A 453 10.29 8.53 4.62
C THR A 453 11.27 9.17 5.62
N VAL A 454 11.78 10.37 5.34
CA VAL A 454 12.73 11.05 6.24
C VAL A 454 12.00 11.77 7.38
N GLU A 455 10.86 12.42 7.10
CA GLU A 455 10.05 13.06 8.14
C GLU A 455 9.36 12.04 9.06
N GLN A 456 9.02 10.86 8.54
CA GLN A 456 8.47 9.74 9.28
C GLN A 456 9.55 9.04 10.10
N GLY A 457 10.73 8.76 9.52
CA GLY A 457 11.88 8.23 10.25
C GLY A 457 12.39 9.17 11.37
N ILE A 458 12.31 10.49 11.18
CA ILE A 458 12.63 11.47 12.23
C ILE A 458 11.53 11.51 13.32
N ARG A 459 10.25 11.37 12.96
CA ARG A 459 9.15 11.27 13.93
C ARG A 459 9.27 10.01 14.77
N GLU A 460 9.53 8.87 14.16
CA GLU A 460 9.74 7.58 14.83
C GLU A 460 11.00 7.61 15.70
N PHE A 461 12.08 8.26 15.25
CA PHE A 461 13.28 8.48 16.07
C PHE A 461 13.02 9.36 17.30
N LEU A 462 12.26 10.45 17.15
CA LEU A 462 11.88 11.32 18.27
C LEU A 462 10.93 10.62 19.24
N ASP A 463 10.03 9.76 18.74
CA ASP A 463 9.13 8.97 19.57
C ASP A 463 9.88 7.86 20.33
N LEU A 464 10.85 7.19 19.68
CA LEU A 464 11.75 6.22 20.31
C LEU A 464 12.68 6.87 21.36
N LYS A 465 13.14 8.10 21.12
CA LYS A 465 13.92 8.90 22.07
C LYS A 465 13.09 9.26 23.31
N ASN A 466 11.83 9.63 23.12
CA ASN A 466 10.91 9.96 24.22
C ASN A 466 10.51 8.71 25.04
N ARG A 467 10.64 7.51 24.48
CA ARG A 467 10.35 6.22 25.13
C ARG A 467 11.58 5.54 25.76
N GLY A 468 12.78 6.12 25.69
CA GLY A 468 13.98 5.64 26.38
C GLY A 468 14.67 4.41 25.78
N ASN A 469 14.25 3.89 24.63
CA ASN A 469 14.74 2.64 24.03
C ASN A 469 15.63 2.84 22.79
N LEU A 470 16.60 3.75 22.87
CA LEU A 470 17.39 4.18 21.70
C LEU A 470 18.54 3.23 21.34
N ILE A 471 19.06 2.44 22.27
CA ILE A 471 20.35 1.74 22.08
C ILE A 471 20.20 0.38 21.38
N GLU A 472 19.04 -0.28 21.45
CA GLU A 472 18.86 -1.62 20.88
C GLU A 472 18.41 -1.64 19.40
N ASN A 473 17.89 -0.54 18.85
CA ASN A 473 17.28 -0.51 17.51
C ASN A 473 18.16 0.13 16.40
N LEU A 474 19.37 0.58 16.71
CA LEU A 474 20.24 1.26 15.73
C LEU A 474 20.96 0.30 14.75
N THR A 475 20.86 -1.02 14.95
CA THR A 475 21.54 -2.05 14.14
C THR A 475 20.84 -2.39 12.81
N PHE A 476 19.68 -1.82 12.49
CA PHE A 476 18.81 -2.37 11.43
C PHE A 476 18.85 -1.66 10.06
N PHE A 477 19.53 -0.52 9.90
CA PHE A 477 19.56 0.18 8.61
C PHE A 477 20.80 -0.15 7.79
N ARG A 478 20.65 -0.95 6.73
CA ARG A 478 21.63 -1.07 5.64
C ARG A 478 21.14 -0.28 4.42
N ALA A 479 21.60 0.96 4.22
CA ALA A 479 21.40 1.67 2.94
C ALA A 479 22.28 2.92 2.76
N SER A 480 22.50 3.23 1.47
CA SER A 480 23.18 4.34 0.75
C SER A 480 24.03 5.42 1.47
N PRO A 481 25.02 6.03 0.78
CA PRO A 481 25.91 7.04 1.37
C PRO A 481 25.20 8.26 1.99
N SER A 482 24.07 8.72 1.45
CA SER A 482 23.32 9.87 1.99
C SER A 482 22.57 9.51 3.28
N GLN A 483 22.06 8.28 3.39
CA GLN A 483 21.42 7.77 4.60
C GLN A 483 22.44 7.54 5.73
N LEU A 484 23.65 7.07 5.41
CA LEU A 484 24.74 6.92 6.37
C LEU A 484 25.17 8.27 6.99
N HIS A 485 25.17 9.37 6.21
CA HIS A 485 25.48 10.71 6.75
C HIS A 485 24.37 11.22 7.69
N ALA A 486 23.10 10.95 7.38
CA ALA A 486 21.97 11.29 8.25
C ALA A 486 21.97 10.44 9.53
N GLN A 487 22.35 9.17 9.44
CA GLN A 487 22.49 8.26 10.58
C GLN A 487 23.60 8.73 11.53
N ASN A 488 24.76 9.10 10.99
CA ASN A 488 25.87 9.67 11.78
C ASN A 488 25.48 11.01 12.43
N TYR A 489 24.70 11.85 11.74
CA TYR A 489 24.16 13.10 12.29
C TYR A 489 23.24 12.87 13.48
N LEU A 490 22.29 11.93 13.35
CA LEU A 490 21.34 11.59 14.42
C LEU A 490 22.05 10.92 15.60
N GLN A 491 23.09 10.13 15.34
CA GLN A 491 23.90 9.50 16.39
C GLN A 491 24.76 10.53 17.15
N LEU A 492 25.36 11.50 16.45
CA LEU A 492 26.11 12.60 17.08
C LEU A 492 25.22 13.52 17.92
N LEU A 493 24.00 13.83 17.45
CA LEU A 493 23.01 14.59 18.22
C LEU A 493 22.43 13.80 19.40
N ALA A 494 22.34 12.48 19.28
CA ALA A 494 21.89 11.63 20.39
C ALA A 494 22.93 11.56 21.53
N GLN A 495 24.20 11.82 21.24
CA GLN A 495 25.31 11.72 22.18
C GLN A 495 25.79 13.07 22.75
N SER A 496 25.30 14.20 22.23
CA SER A 496 25.63 15.53 22.78
C SER A 496 25.02 15.71 24.17
N GLN A 497 25.82 16.16 25.13
CA GLN A 497 25.43 16.26 26.54
C GLN A 497 24.89 17.64 26.91
N SER A 498 25.00 18.63 26.02
CA SER A 498 24.46 19.97 26.22
C SER A 498 23.85 20.56 24.95
N ALA A 499 22.92 21.50 25.13
CA ALA A 499 22.33 22.27 24.03
C ALA A 499 23.37 23.09 23.24
N PHE A 500 24.47 23.45 23.89
CA PHE A 500 25.60 24.13 23.28
C PHE A 500 26.37 23.21 22.31
N GLU A 501 26.68 21.98 22.73
CA GLU A 501 27.34 20.98 21.88
C GLU A 501 26.48 20.60 20.67
N SER A 502 25.17 20.42 20.86
CA SER A 502 24.22 20.15 19.77
C SER A 502 24.20 21.29 18.74
N SER A 503 24.31 22.54 19.20
CA SER A 503 24.31 23.72 18.35
C SER A 503 25.61 23.84 17.56
N LEU A 504 26.77 23.61 18.18
CA LEU A 504 28.08 23.59 17.52
C LEU A 504 28.18 22.48 16.45
N ILE A 505 27.71 21.27 16.76
CA ILE A 505 27.67 20.14 15.82
C ILE A 505 26.77 20.45 14.62
N THR A 506 25.60 21.05 14.87
CA THR A 506 24.65 21.43 13.82
C THR A 506 25.22 22.50 12.89
N CYS A 507 25.86 23.53 13.45
CA CYS A 507 26.43 24.60 12.64
C CYS A 507 27.69 24.17 11.87
N ALA A 508 28.56 23.35 12.48
CA ALA A 508 29.74 22.79 11.81
C ALA A 508 29.37 21.87 10.64
N LEU A 509 28.33 21.04 10.80
CA LEU A 509 27.84 20.17 9.73
C LEU A 509 27.15 20.95 8.61
N PHE A 510 26.40 22.01 8.92
CA PHE A 510 25.84 22.90 7.90
C PHE A 510 26.94 23.51 7.02
N ALA A 511 27.97 24.06 7.66
CA ALA A 511 29.07 24.76 7.00
C ALA A 511 30.00 23.83 6.21
N THR A 512 30.13 22.56 6.61
CA THR A 512 31.03 21.58 5.97
C THR A 512 30.35 20.62 5.01
N SER A 513 29.01 20.56 5.01
CA SER A 513 28.27 19.70 4.08
C SER A 513 28.40 20.19 2.63
N HIS A 514 28.84 19.31 1.73
CA HIS A 514 28.91 19.60 0.29
C HIS A 514 27.59 19.34 -0.45
N GLY A 515 26.56 18.86 0.24
CA GLY A 515 25.23 18.60 -0.32
C GLY A 515 24.26 19.76 -0.07
N LYS A 516 23.86 20.48 -1.12
CA LYS A 516 22.88 21.58 -1.07
C LYS A 516 21.54 21.17 -0.44
N GLU A 517 21.21 19.89 -0.44
CA GLU A 517 19.95 19.36 0.10
C GLU A 517 19.91 19.29 1.63
N LEU A 518 21.03 18.91 2.27
CA LEU A 518 21.16 18.92 3.73
C LEU A 518 21.14 20.36 4.27
N GLN A 519 21.80 21.27 3.55
CA GLN A 519 21.78 22.70 3.86
C GLN A 519 20.36 23.29 3.72
N ARG A 520 19.58 22.91 2.70
CA ARG A 520 18.16 23.32 2.58
C ARG A 520 17.31 22.85 3.76
N PHE A 521 17.48 21.59 4.17
CA PHE A 521 16.70 21.03 5.27
C PHE A 521 16.97 21.75 6.58
N ILE A 522 18.24 21.94 6.93
CA ILE A 522 18.62 22.63 8.17
C ILE A 522 18.19 24.10 8.10
N ALA A 523 18.38 24.79 6.96
CA ALA A 523 17.94 26.18 6.79
C ALA A 523 16.43 26.34 7.06
N LYS A 524 15.60 25.47 6.47
CA LYS A 524 14.15 25.47 6.65
C LYS A 524 13.74 25.19 8.10
N LYS A 525 14.44 24.28 8.79
CA LYS A 525 14.17 23.94 10.21
C LYS A 525 14.36 25.12 11.15
N PHE A 526 15.26 26.04 10.81
CA PHE A 526 15.53 27.26 11.55
C PHE A 526 14.81 28.49 10.98
N GLY A 527 13.85 28.28 10.08
CA GLY A 527 12.99 29.34 9.55
C GLY A 527 13.62 30.19 8.44
N PHE A 528 14.79 29.81 7.92
CA PHE A 528 15.40 30.50 6.80
C PHE A 528 14.76 30.06 5.47
N THR A 529 14.38 31.04 4.66
CA THR A 529 13.82 30.84 3.31
C THR A 529 14.90 30.79 2.22
N ASP A 530 16.11 31.23 2.53
CA ASP A 530 17.27 31.27 1.64
C ASP A 530 18.48 30.56 2.30
N ILE A 531 19.11 29.64 1.54
CA ILE A 531 20.26 28.85 1.97
C ILE A 531 21.49 29.72 2.15
N ASP A 532 21.69 30.71 1.28
CA ASP A 532 22.89 31.55 1.36
C ASP A 532 22.82 32.45 2.59
N CYS A 533 21.62 32.92 2.93
CA CYS A 533 21.32 33.63 4.17
C CYS A 533 21.51 32.72 5.41
N ALA A 534 21.03 31.48 5.36
CA ALA A 534 21.25 30.49 6.42
C ALA A 534 22.74 30.13 6.59
N TYR A 535 23.46 29.97 5.48
CA TYR A 535 24.88 29.66 5.47
C TYR A 535 25.70 30.78 6.10
N ASN A 536 25.45 32.03 5.74
CA ASN A 536 26.11 33.17 6.36
C ASN A 536 25.76 33.27 7.84
N PHE A 537 24.48 33.10 8.21
CA PHE A 537 24.04 33.07 9.61
C PHE A 537 24.78 32.00 10.42
N PHE A 538 24.78 30.73 9.99
CA PHE A 538 25.42 29.64 10.73
C PHE A 538 26.94 29.76 10.76
N ASN A 539 27.56 30.25 9.68
CA ASN A 539 29.00 30.48 9.63
C ASN A 539 29.41 31.62 10.59
N ASP A 540 28.63 32.70 10.66
CA ASP A 540 28.89 33.81 11.59
C ASP A 540 28.55 33.42 13.04
N HIS A 541 27.56 32.56 13.26
CA HIS A 541 27.26 32.00 14.59
C HIS A 541 28.37 31.07 15.09
N VAL A 542 28.98 30.25 14.21
CA VAL A 542 30.16 29.44 14.56
C VAL A 542 31.35 30.31 14.91
N LYS A 543 31.59 31.37 14.14
CA LYS A 543 32.65 32.35 14.44
C LYS A 543 32.39 33.07 15.78
N TYR A 544 31.14 33.46 16.04
CA TYR A 544 30.72 34.10 17.27
C TYR A 544 30.92 33.18 18.49
N ILE A 545 30.44 31.94 18.41
CA ILE A 545 30.53 30.94 19.48
C ILE A 545 32.00 30.59 19.79
N LEU A 546 32.82 30.38 18.76
CA LEU A 546 34.24 30.07 18.93
C LEU A 546 35.06 31.29 19.37
N GLY A 547 34.64 32.51 18.98
CA GLY A 547 35.24 33.76 19.43
C GLY A 547 34.90 34.10 20.89
N SER A 548 33.68 33.78 21.35
CA SER A 548 33.20 34.13 22.68
C SER A 548 33.77 33.29 23.82
N GLU A 549 34.18 32.04 23.57
CA GLU A 549 34.74 31.18 24.62
C GLU A 549 36.28 31.08 24.62
N ILE A 550 36.96 31.34 23.50
CA ILE A 550 38.41 31.09 23.40
C ILE A 550 39.25 32.36 23.63
N TYR A 551 38.76 33.56 23.28
CA TYR A 551 39.50 34.82 23.51
C TYR A 551 38.54 36.00 23.77
N PRO A 552 38.21 36.30 25.04
CA PRO A 552 37.19 37.32 25.33
C PRO A 552 37.64 38.75 24.94
N HIS A 553 38.93 39.00 24.73
CA HIS A 553 39.43 40.34 24.39
C HIS A 553 40.65 40.33 23.45
N LYS A 554 40.43 40.54 22.14
CA LYS A 554 41.25 41.39 21.23
C LYS A 554 40.81 41.26 19.75
N PRO A 555 40.91 42.33 18.92
CA PRO A 555 40.41 42.34 17.53
C PRO A 555 41.24 41.53 16.51
N ASP A 556 42.47 41.12 16.84
CA ASP A 556 43.33 40.34 15.93
C ASP A 556 43.09 38.82 15.98
N SER A 557 42.20 38.35 16.87
CA SER A 557 41.88 36.92 17.05
C SER A 557 41.04 36.33 15.92
N GLU A 558 40.28 37.16 15.20
CA GLU A 558 39.39 36.70 14.12
C GLU A 558 40.18 36.17 12.91
N LYS A 559 41.31 36.81 12.57
CA LYS A 559 42.22 36.34 11.51
C LYS A 559 42.97 35.08 11.93
N ALA A 560 43.37 34.96 13.19
CA ALA A 560 44.07 33.78 13.71
C ALA A 560 43.14 32.56 13.80
N LEU A 561 41.88 32.75 14.23
CA LEU A 561 40.88 31.70 14.32
C LEU A 561 40.41 31.23 12.92
N SER A 562 40.19 32.18 12.01
CA SER A 562 39.87 31.87 10.61
C SER A 562 41.03 31.14 9.92
N ALA A 563 42.29 31.50 10.23
CA ALA A 563 43.46 30.77 9.76
C ALA A 563 43.58 29.36 10.39
N LEU A 564 43.25 29.18 11.66
CA LEU A 564 43.26 27.87 12.34
C LEU A 564 42.25 26.90 11.71
N ILE A 565 41.03 27.39 11.44
CA ILE A 565 39.96 26.62 10.81
C ILE A 565 40.32 26.28 9.36
N ARG A 566 40.77 27.28 8.57
CA ARG A 566 41.11 27.07 7.16
C ARG A 566 42.36 26.25 6.91
N TYR A 567 43.42 26.44 7.70
CA TYR A 567 44.74 25.89 7.40
C TYR A 567 45.15 24.71 8.28
N LYS A 568 44.38 24.38 9.32
CA LYS A 568 44.68 23.22 10.18
C LYS A 568 43.51 22.24 10.29
N LEU A 569 42.34 22.73 10.72
CA LEU A 569 41.18 21.86 10.95
C LEU A 569 40.66 21.20 9.67
N ILE A 570 40.45 22.00 8.62
CA ILE A 570 39.93 21.52 7.34
C ILE A 570 40.93 20.58 6.64
N PRO A 571 42.24 20.88 6.56
CA PRO A 571 43.23 19.97 5.98
C PRO A 571 43.41 18.65 6.74
N GLU A 572 43.38 18.64 8.07
CA GLU A 572 43.50 17.40 8.87
C GLU A 572 42.25 16.52 8.74
N LEU A 573 41.05 17.12 8.74
CA LEU A 573 39.81 16.42 8.43
C LEU A 573 39.83 15.82 7.03
N ASN A 574 40.35 16.56 6.05
CA ASN A 574 40.53 16.05 4.69
C ASN A 574 41.58 14.93 4.59
N THR A 575 42.65 14.97 5.41
CA THR A 575 43.69 13.95 5.45
C THR A 575 43.18 12.66 6.11
N LEU A 576 42.42 12.76 7.19
CA LEU A 576 41.70 11.64 7.82
C LEU A 576 40.68 11.02 6.85
N THR A 577 40.00 11.88 6.09
CA THR A 577 39.05 11.44 5.05
C THR A 577 39.76 10.77 3.86
N ARG A 578 41.01 11.13 3.54
CA ARG A 578 41.82 10.46 2.51
C ARG A 578 42.46 9.15 2.98
N LYS A 579 42.80 9.02 4.27
CA LYS A 579 43.23 7.75 4.89
C LYS A 579 42.10 6.70 4.98
N ARG A 580 40.88 6.99 4.49
CA ARG A 580 39.67 6.13 4.48
C ARG A 580 39.84 4.76 3.80
N VAL A 581 40.92 4.50 3.08
CA VAL A 581 41.09 3.20 2.38
C VAL A 581 41.52 2.08 3.35
N GLU A 582 42.00 2.37 4.56
CA GLU A 582 42.61 1.32 5.42
C GLU A 582 42.19 1.28 6.90
N LEU A 583 41.20 2.07 7.36
CA LEU A 583 40.81 2.08 8.79
C LEU A 583 39.30 1.86 9.04
N HIS A 584 39.00 1.12 10.11
CA HIS A 584 37.63 0.80 10.58
C HIS A 584 36.91 2.06 11.12
N PRO A 585 35.58 2.23 10.91
CA PRO A 585 34.83 3.45 11.25
C PRO A 585 34.94 3.94 12.71
N GLU A 586 35.09 3.02 13.66
CA GLU A 586 35.20 3.34 15.09
C GLU A 586 36.52 4.06 15.46
N SER A 587 37.61 3.81 14.72
CA SER A 587 38.90 4.47 14.98
C SER A 587 38.89 5.94 14.54
N ILE A 588 38.12 6.24 13.49
CA ILE A 588 37.96 7.61 12.95
C ILE A 588 37.15 8.48 13.92
N TYR A 589 36.12 7.88 14.55
CA TYR A 589 35.33 8.53 15.58
C TYR A 589 36.18 8.89 16.80
N SER A 590 36.98 7.95 17.32
CA SER A 590 37.85 8.20 18.48
C SER A 590 38.87 9.31 18.22
N GLU A 591 39.46 9.38 17.02
CA GLU A 591 40.48 10.39 16.71
C GLU A 591 39.89 11.78 16.45
N THR A 592 38.72 11.86 15.80
CA THR A 592 38.01 13.13 15.59
C THR A 592 37.55 13.73 16.93
N LEU A 593 37.06 12.89 17.84
CA LEU A 593 36.64 13.32 19.17
C LEU A 593 37.82 13.77 20.05
N LYS A 594 38.98 13.08 19.96
CA LYS A 594 40.23 13.50 20.64
C LYS A 594 40.74 14.84 20.11
N MET A 595 40.69 15.05 18.79
CA MET A 595 41.12 16.30 18.17
C MET A 595 40.26 17.49 18.61
N ILE A 596 38.93 17.33 18.58
CA ILE A 596 37.98 18.35 19.05
C ILE A 596 38.18 18.64 20.54
N LYS A 597 38.38 17.61 21.36
CA LYS A 597 38.65 17.76 22.80
C LYS A 597 40.01 18.40 23.09
N SER A 598 41.04 18.14 22.29
CA SER A 598 42.37 18.78 22.41
C SER A 598 42.30 20.28 22.08
N ILE A 599 41.50 20.64 21.08
CA ILE A 599 41.24 22.03 20.69
C ILE A 599 40.43 22.75 21.76
N ALA A 600 39.38 22.11 22.29
CA ALA A 600 38.56 22.66 23.38
C ALA A 600 39.32 22.79 24.71
N ALA A 601 40.29 21.91 24.97
CA ALA A 601 41.11 21.92 26.19
C ALA A 601 42.29 22.91 26.15
N GLY A 602 42.42 23.74 25.10
CA GLY A 602 43.45 24.77 24.99
C GLY A 602 44.89 24.27 24.93
N ARG A 603 45.12 22.97 24.70
CA ARG A 603 46.49 22.43 24.53
C ARG A 603 46.91 22.59 23.08
N PHE A 604 47.54 23.71 22.78
CA PHE A 604 48.47 23.82 21.66
C PHE A 604 49.85 24.19 22.18
N ASP A 605 50.84 23.35 21.85
CA ASP A 605 52.26 23.72 21.89
C ASP A 605 52.48 25.02 21.10
N GLU A 606 53.28 25.92 21.68
CA GLU A 606 53.52 27.32 21.29
C GLU A 606 54.28 27.53 19.95
N HIS A 607 54.21 26.60 19.00
CA HIS A 607 55.05 26.63 17.78
C HIS A 607 54.28 26.66 16.47
N PHE A 608 53.31 27.56 16.34
CA PHE A 608 52.72 27.86 15.03
C PHE A 608 52.63 29.36 14.77
N SER A 609 53.58 29.88 13.99
CA SER A 609 53.43 31.13 13.24
C SER A 609 53.15 30.80 11.77
N PRO A 610 52.09 31.35 11.15
CA PRO A 610 51.79 31.11 9.74
C PRO A 610 52.92 31.61 8.81
N PRO A 611 53.28 30.90 7.73
CA PRO A 611 54.39 31.27 6.82
C PRO A 611 54.21 32.63 6.12
N HIS A 612 53.01 33.19 6.12
CA HIS A 612 52.66 34.39 5.34
C HIS A 612 52.73 35.70 6.14
N LEU A 613 53.21 35.65 7.40
CA LEU A 613 53.47 36.82 8.25
C LEU A 613 54.97 37.14 8.41
N GLN A 614 55.86 36.40 7.73
CA GLN A 614 57.26 36.77 7.55
C GLN A 614 57.48 37.26 6.11
N ASN A 615 57.21 38.56 5.89
CA ASN A 615 57.88 39.46 4.93
C ASN A 615 56.95 40.61 4.55
N ASN A 616 57.00 41.69 5.34
CA ASN A 616 57.05 43.09 4.89
C ASN A 616 57.01 44.02 6.12
N ARG A 617 58.17 44.10 6.79
CA ARG A 617 58.66 45.31 7.49
C ARG A 617 60.17 45.37 7.32
N SER A 618 60.58 45.95 6.19
CA SER A 618 61.78 46.76 6.10
C SER A 618 61.35 48.09 5.49
N THR A 619 61.74 49.17 6.17
CA THR A 619 61.38 50.60 6.04
C THR A 619 59.97 50.96 6.45
#